data_AF-A2Z578-F1
#
_entry.id   AF-A2Z578-F1
#
_cell.length_a   1.000
_cell.length_b   1.000
_cell.length_c   1.000
_cell.angle_alpha   90.00
_cell.angle_beta   90.00
_cell.angle_gamma   90.00
#
_symmetry.space_group_name_H-M   'P 1'
#
loop_
_entity.id
_entity.type
_entity.pdbx_description
1 polymer ?
#
loop_
_entity_poly.entity_id
_entity_poly.type
_entity_poly.pdbx_seq_one_letter_code
_entity_poly.pdbx_strand_id
1 'polypeptide(L)'
;MASLTPSLQDLLVSSLMILLVLLYIAYWRSKYQSLFPVDWPIVGLLPTLVANLHRLHDKITEYLAASGHSFTGNGPAASNMRLFVTCDPDNVRHIFTTNHDNYPKGHEFAEIFDIMAGAFFTMDGELYRRQRAKTHSILSDPRMVASMASSCADKVRDGLLPLLTSMASTRTPFELQDLATRLMFDVTAMPVFGVDPGRLSPDMPSMHVSAAMDTIMEVGLFRHTVPPSCWKAMRRLKIGPERKLAAAHAALHVFVSEMMEKARKQEAAPSSMSMDVLSSYINDPDYVGLLHSILITYMVAGRDTVGTTLPWFFYNLAMNPRVVSGIREELAHNIATSTCNGDGAPVMFSPEDTKSLVYLHAALFETLRLYPPGWIERKTVVADDVMPSGHEVRAGDAVLISIYSMGRMESLWGEDCRVYRPERWLYDSRGGRKMRHVPSHKFLSFNSGPRMCPGKNIAVMQMKIIAAAVVWNFDLEVVEGQAVVPKLSCLLQMKNGVMVKIAQNFQAMTMIMHDEIAQQVNDKAEQALIVPQVGMDFDFIPFTMLLNCTLLLPSGLCSPSPTQPLRPPPKAPDARGQER
;
A
#
# COMPACT_ATOMS: atom_id res chain seq x y z
N MET A 1 58.28 2.90 -2.22
CA MET A 1 56.99 2.39 -1.72
C MET A 1 57.23 1.79 -0.35
N ALA A 2 57.04 2.57 0.72
CA ALA A 2 57.13 2.06 2.09
C ALA A 2 55.70 1.77 2.57
N SER A 3 55.39 0.50 2.81
CA SER A 3 54.10 0.04 3.31
C SER A 3 53.92 0.50 4.77
N LEU A 4 53.07 1.50 4.99
CA LEU A 4 52.55 1.87 6.30
C LEU A 4 51.65 0.75 6.80
N THR A 5 52.25 -0.28 7.39
CA THR A 5 51.50 -1.25 8.20
C THR A 5 51.37 -0.65 9.60
N PRO A 6 50.14 -0.49 10.12
CA PRO A 6 49.94 0.06 11.46
C PRO A 6 50.64 -0.84 12.48
N SER A 7 51.29 -0.23 13.47
CA SER A 7 52.00 -1.01 14.49
C SER A 7 51.00 -1.83 15.30
N LEU A 8 51.43 -2.97 15.84
CA LEU A 8 50.59 -3.82 16.70
C LEU A 8 50.01 -3.03 17.89
N GLN A 9 50.74 -2.03 18.36
CA GLN A 9 50.31 -1.13 19.44
C GLN A 9 49.16 -0.21 18.99
N ASP A 10 49.20 0.33 17.77
CA ASP A 10 48.12 1.18 17.24
C ASP A 10 46.81 0.39 17.07
N LEU A 11 46.92 -0.86 16.63
CA LEU A 11 45.80 -1.79 16.51
C LEU A 11 45.21 -2.15 17.89
N LEU A 12 46.06 -2.39 18.89
CA LEU A 12 45.62 -2.68 20.26
C LEU A 12 44.93 -1.47 20.91
N VAL A 13 45.50 -0.27 20.77
CA VAL A 13 44.91 0.97 21.30
C VAL A 13 43.58 1.27 20.61
N SER A 14 43.50 1.12 19.29
CA SER A 14 42.26 1.32 18.55
C SER A 14 41.19 0.32 18.98
N SER A 15 41.57 -0.95 19.16
CA SER A 15 40.66 -2.02 19.61
C SER A 15 40.17 -1.78 21.04
N LEU A 16 41.04 -1.33 21.94
CA LEU A 16 40.69 -0.99 23.32
C LEU A 16 39.76 0.23 23.39
N MET A 17 40.00 1.26 22.56
CA MET A 17 39.13 2.42 22.47
C MET A 17 37.74 2.05 21.92
N ILE A 18 37.68 1.19 20.90
CA ILE A 18 36.41 0.67 20.39
C ILE A 18 35.70 -0.14 21.47
N LEU A 19 36.41 -1.00 22.20
CA LEU A 19 35.84 -1.77 23.31
C LEU A 19 35.31 -0.87 24.43
N LEU A 20 36.04 0.17 24.82
CA LEU A 20 35.61 1.13 25.84
C LEU A 20 34.39 1.93 25.40
N VAL A 21 34.32 2.35 24.12
CA VAL A 21 33.13 2.99 23.54
C VAL A 21 31.94 2.04 23.55
N LEU A 22 32.14 0.77 23.17
CA LEU A 22 31.09 -0.25 23.19
C LEU A 22 30.61 -0.55 24.61
N LEU A 23 31.52 -0.64 25.58
CA LEU A 23 31.19 -0.84 27.00
C LEU A 23 30.48 0.39 27.59
N TYR A 24 30.86 1.60 27.19
CA TYR A 24 30.18 2.83 27.59
C TYR A 24 28.78 2.93 27.00
N ILE A 25 28.61 2.60 25.71
CA ILE A 25 27.29 2.49 25.07
C ILE A 25 26.45 1.42 25.76
N ALA A 26 27.01 0.24 26.06
CA ALA A 26 26.30 -0.84 26.75
C ALA A 26 25.90 -0.48 28.19
N TYR A 27 26.79 0.19 28.93
CA TYR A 27 26.52 0.71 30.27
C TYR A 27 25.39 1.74 30.25
N TRP A 28 25.45 2.72 29.33
CA TRP A 28 24.37 3.70 29.13
C TRP A 28 23.06 3.04 28.70
N ARG A 29 23.12 2.04 27.83
CA ARG A 29 21.96 1.25 27.37
C ARG A 29 21.29 0.48 28.51
N SER A 30 22.07 -0.02 29.47
CA SER A 30 21.53 -0.70 30.66
C SER A 30 20.97 0.27 31.69
N LYS A 31 21.53 1.48 31.77
CA LYS A 31 21.18 2.47 32.79
C LYS A 31 20.04 3.40 32.37
N TYR A 32 19.84 3.60 31.07
CA TYR A 32 18.85 4.52 30.52
C TYR A 32 18.10 3.88 29.35
N GLN A 33 17.02 3.16 29.65
CA GLN A 33 15.88 3.09 28.73
C GLN A 33 15.19 4.46 28.75
N SER A 34 15.87 5.47 28.18
CA SER A 34 15.35 6.83 28.16
C SER A 34 14.05 6.86 27.34
N LEU A 35 13.01 7.44 27.93
CA LEU A 35 11.75 7.78 27.25
C LEU A 35 11.98 8.82 26.14
N PHE A 36 13.10 9.55 26.19
CA PHE A 36 13.47 10.59 25.24
C PHE A 36 14.74 10.21 24.46
N PRO A 37 14.87 10.65 23.20
CA PRO A 37 16.08 10.41 22.43
C PRO A 37 17.27 11.14 23.06
N VAL A 38 18.40 10.44 23.23
CA VAL A 38 19.64 11.04 23.74
C VAL A 38 20.37 11.72 22.59
N ASP A 39 20.63 13.01 22.73
CA ASP A 39 21.42 13.81 21.82
C ASP A 39 22.88 13.88 22.30
N TRP A 40 23.76 13.13 21.65
CA TRP A 40 25.15 12.99 22.08
C TRP A 40 26.00 14.17 21.58
N PRO A 41 26.90 14.75 22.41
CA PRO A 41 27.60 16.00 22.06
C PRO A 41 28.36 16.01 20.71
N ILE A 42 28.90 14.87 20.28
CA ILE A 42 29.72 14.76 19.05
C ILE A 42 28.95 14.14 17.90
N VAL A 43 28.14 13.12 18.18
CA VAL A 43 27.53 12.24 17.17
C VAL A 43 26.02 12.39 17.06
N GLY A 44 25.44 13.31 17.85
CA GLY A 44 24.03 13.64 17.83
C GLY A 44 23.15 12.45 18.18
N LEU A 45 22.01 12.32 17.48
CA LEU A 45 21.08 11.19 17.61
C LEU A 45 21.60 9.87 17.02
N LEU A 46 22.74 9.85 16.31
CA LEU A 46 23.17 8.65 15.58
C LEU A 46 23.31 7.39 16.44
N PRO A 47 23.96 7.40 17.62
CA PRO A 47 24.09 6.18 18.43
C PRO A 47 22.72 5.65 18.87
N THR A 48 21.81 6.55 19.19
CA THR A 48 20.43 6.24 19.59
C THR A 48 19.68 5.57 18.43
N LEU A 49 19.82 6.08 17.20
CA LEU A 49 19.24 5.48 16.00
C LEU A 49 19.87 4.10 15.71
N VAL A 50 21.21 4.01 15.71
CA VAL A 50 21.96 2.77 15.44
C VAL A 50 21.59 1.66 16.41
N ALA A 51 21.52 1.96 17.72
CA ALA A 51 21.17 0.99 18.75
C ALA A 51 19.74 0.42 18.59
N ASN A 52 18.86 1.16 17.91
CA ASN A 52 17.45 0.84 17.73
C ASN A 52 17.07 0.53 16.28
N LEU A 53 18.02 0.37 15.35
CA LEU A 53 17.74 0.11 13.93
C LEU A 53 16.78 -1.08 13.71
N HIS A 54 16.91 -2.14 14.51
CA HIS A 54 16.04 -3.32 14.43
C HIS A 54 14.56 -3.05 14.76
N ARG A 55 14.24 -1.91 15.38
CA ARG A 55 12.89 -1.46 15.76
C ARG A 55 12.72 0.04 15.53
N LEU A 56 13.35 0.57 14.47
CA LEU A 56 13.49 2.01 14.24
C LEU A 56 12.13 2.73 14.23
N HIS A 57 11.17 2.18 13.48
CA HIS A 57 9.82 2.76 13.33
C HIS A 57 9.08 2.84 14.68
N ASP A 58 9.08 1.75 15.45
CA ASP A 58 8.45 1.71 16.78
C ASP A 58 9.19 2.61 17.75
N LYS A 59 10.53 2.67 17.73
CA LYS A 59 11.30 3.52 18.62
C LYS A 59 11.05 5.01 18.37
N ILE A 60 10.95 5.42 17.11
CA ILE A 60 10.54 6.80 16.75
C ILE A 60 9.12 7.07 17.27
N THR A 61 8.21 6.10 17.15
CA THR A 61 6.84 6.21 17.67
C THR A 61 6.83 6.42 19.19
N GLU A 62 7.63 5.65 19.94
CA GLU A 62 7.78 5.79 21.40
C GLU A 62 8.30 7.18 21.79
N TYR A 63 9.35 7.68 21.10
CA TYR A 63 9.88 9.01 21.37
C TYR A 63 8.88 10.12 21.08
N LEU A 64 8.12 10.01 19.98
CA LEU A 64 7.09 11.00 19.65
C LEU A 64 5.95 10.96 20.67
N ALA A 65 5.53 9.77 21.11
CA ALA A 65 4.50 9.64 22.14
C ALA A 65 4.95 10.26 23.47
N ALA A 66 6.20 10.02 23.88
CA ALA A 66 6.76 10.56 25.13
C ALA A 66 6.97 12.09 25.09
N SER A 67 7.25 12.65 23.91
CA SER A 67 7.54 14.08 23.74
C SER A 67 6.33 14.95 23.36
N GLY A 68 5.10 14.42 23.43
CA GLY A 68 3.92 15.18 23.01
C GLY A 68 3.90 15.45 21.50
N HIS A 69 4.17 14.41 20.71
CA HIS A 69 4.07 14.34 19.24
C HIS A 69 5.17 15.03 18.45
N SER A 70 6.13 15.69 19.09
CA SER A 70 7.27 16.33 18.40
C SER A 70 8.54 16.32 19.25
N PHE A 71 9.70 16.23 18.62
CA PHE A 71 10.99 16.45 19.29
C PHE A 71 12.03 16.99 18.32
N THR A 72 13.08 17.60 18.87
CA THR A 72 14.26 18.03 18.11
C THR A 72 15.46 17.16 18.43
N GLY A 73 16.44 17.14 17.53
CA GLY A 73 17.75 16.59 17.83
C GLY A 73 18.78 16.94 16.78
N ASN A 74 20.05 16.73 17.12
CA ASN A 74 21.16 17.07 16.24
C ASN A 74 21.72 15.81 15.56
N GLY A 75 22.33 16.01 14.39
CA GLY A 75 23.24 15.07 13.78
C GLY A 75 24.66 15.18 14.35
N PRO A 76 25.65 14.53 13.73
CA PRO A 76 27.05 14.74 14.08
C PRO A 76 27.43 16.21 14.08
N ALA A 77 28.20 16.65 15.08
CA ALA A 77 28.57 18.06 15.26
C ALA A 77 29.23 18.66 14.00
N ALA A 78 30.04 17.88 13.28
CA ALA A 78 30.69 18.32 12.04
C ALA A 78 29.74 18.53 10.86
N SER A 79 28.49 18.04 10.92
CA SER A 79 27.52 18.18 9.82
C SER A 79 26.55 19.35 9.99
N ASN A 80 26.53 20.03 11.14
CA ASN A 80 25.55 21.08 11.48
C ASN A 80 24.09 20.67 11.21
N MET A 81 23.81 19.35 11.22
CA MET A 81 22.49 18.83 10.86
C MET A 81 21.57 18.98 12.06
N ARG A 82 20.46 19.70 11.88
CA ARG A 82 19.42 19.84 12.89
C ARG A 82 18.14 19.19 12.37
N LEU A 83 17.52 18.37 13.22
CA LEU A 83 16.34 17.59 12.91
C LEU A 83 15.17 18.07 13.78
N PHE A 84 14.03 18.28 13.15
CA PHE A 84 12.74 18.38 13.81
C PHE A 84 11.88 17.19 13.38
N VAL A 85 11.43 16.36 14.32
CA VAL A 85 10.63 15.17 14.05
C VAL A 85 9.24 15.36 14.64
N THR A 86 8.20 15.12 13.85
CA THR A 86 6.80 15.32 14.28
C THR A 86 5.85 14.24 13.77
N CYS A 87 4.82 13.95 14.55
CA CYS A 87 3.58 13.29 14.13
C CYS A 87 2.32 14.09 14.53
N ASP A 88 2.50 15.35 14.91
CA ASP A 88 1.42 16.26 15.30
C ASP A 88 0.64 16.73 14.05
N PRO A 89 -0.69 16.50 13.97
CA PRO A 89 -1.52 16.93 12.84
C PRO A 89 -1.51 18.44 12.57
N ASP A 90 -1.35 19.28 13.59
CA ASP A 90 -1.34 20.73 13.42
C ASP A 90 -0.02 21.18 12.79
N ASN A 91 1.10 20.63 13.25
CA ASN A 91 2.39 20.81 12.58
C ASN A 91 2.34 20.30 11.12
N VAL A 92 1.72 19.14 10.88
CA VAL A 92 1.55 18.59 9.52
C VAL A 92 0.72 19.51 8.64
N ARG A 93 -0.40 20.03 9.16
CA ARG A 93 -1.23 21.01 8.43
C ARG A 93 -0.43 22.26 8.11
N HIS A 94 0.40 22.73 9.05
CA HIS A 94 1.28 23.88 8.84
C HIS A 94 2.26 23.65 7.69
N ILE A 95 3.03 22.56 7.79
CA ILE A 95 4.08 22.18 6.85
C ILE A 95 3.53 21.90 5.44
N PHE A 96 2.38 21.23 5.32
CA PHE A 96 1.88 20.80 4.02
C PHE A 96 0.84 21.74 3.41
N THR A 97 0.25 22.64 4.19
CA THR A 97 -0.90 23.45 3.72
C THR A 97 -0.76 24.93 4.01
N THR A 98 -0.63 25.37 5.26
CA THR A 98 -0.71 26.82 5.56
C THR A 98 0.60 27.58 5.33
N ASN A 99 1.76 26.93 5.45
CA ASN A 99 3.07 27.54 5.18
C ASN A 99 3.94 26.66 4.26
N HIS A 100 3.33 25.97 3.30
CA HIS A 100 4.03 24.92 2.52
C HIS A 100 5.22 25.41 1.69
N ASP A 101 5.26 26.69 1.30
CA ASP A 101 6.35 27.27 0.53
C ASP A 101 7.65 27.36 1.35
N ASN A 102 7.54 27.45 2.69
CA ASN A 102 8.68 27.41 3.60
C ASN A 102 9.25 26.00 3.81
N TYR A 103 8.54 24.97 3.35
CA TYR A 103 8.88 23.55 3.55
C TYR A 103 8.95 22.76 2.22
N PRO A 104 9.84 23.13 1.28
CA PRO A 104 10.17 22.33 0.11
C PRO A 104 10.83 21.00 0.50
N LYS A 105 11.02 20.11 -0.48
CA LYS A 105 11.85 18.92 -0.29
C LYS A 105 13.34 19.27 -0.20
N GLY A 106 13.77 20.22 -1.03
CA GLY A 106 15.11 20.80 -1.00
C GLY A 106 16.14 20.04 -1.84
N HIS A 107 17.25 20.70 -2.13
CA HIS A 107 18.33 20.18 -2.97
C HIS A 107 18.92 18.86 -2.45
N GLU A 108 19.09 18.73 -1.13
CA GLU A 108 19.62 17.50 -0.53
C GLU A 108 18.71 16.29 -0.80
N PHE A 109 17.38 16.47 -0.79
CA PHE A 109 16.46 15.39 -1.15
C PHE A 109 16.64 14.95 -2.60
N ALA A 110 16.87 15.90 -3.52
CA ALA A 110 17.16 15.59 -4.92
C ALA A 110 18.51 14.87 -5.09
N GLU A 111 19.54 15.21 -4.31
CA GLU A 111 20.82 14.48 -4.31
C GLU A 111 20.69 13.05 -3.76
N ILE A 112 19.83 12.85 -2.75
CA ILE A 112 19.57 11.53 -2.17
C ILE A 112 18.92 10.61 -3.21
N PHE A 113 17.99 11.13 -4.00
CA PHE A 113 17.27 10.42 -5.06
C PHE A 113 17.71 10.85 -6.47
N ASP A 114 19.02 10.83 -6.71
CA ASP A 114 19.65 11.39 -7.91
C ASP A 114 19.18 10.77 -9.24
N ILE A 115 18.81 9.49 -9.27
CA ILE A 115 18.21 8.86 -10.47
C ILE A 115 16.81 9.40 -10.83
N MET A 116 16.12 10.00 -9.86
CA MET A 116 14.82 10.66 -10.05
C MET A 116 14.96 12.20 -9.99
N ALA A 117 16.19 12.73 -10.09
CA ALA A 117 16.42 14.16 -10.12
C ALA A 117 15.74 14.79 -11.36
N GLY A 118 15.03 15.90 -11.14
CA GLY A 118 14.27 16.59 -12.19
C GLY A 118 12.89 16.01 -12.50
N ALA A 119 12.48 14.95 -11.80
CA ALA A 119 11.08 14.52 -11.77
C ALA A 119 10.33 15.20 -10.60
N PHE A 120 9.01 15.28 -10.67
CA PHE A 120 8.17 16.02 -9.72
C PHE A 120 8.28 15.49 -8.28
N PHE A 121 8.78 14.26 -8.13
CA PHE A 121 9.12 13.66 -6.85
C PHE A 121 10.24 14.40 -6.12
N THR A 122 11.24 14.94 -6.84
CA THR A 122 12.42 15.62 -6.27
C THR A 122 12.40 17.14 -6.48
N MET A 123 11.61 17.65 -7.43
CA MET A 123 11.53 19.08 -7.73
C MET A 123 10.72 19.89 -6.70
N ASP A 124 10.99 21.19 -6.70
CA ASP A 124 10.27 22.22 -5.94
C ASP A 124 9.90 23.43 -6.83
N GLY A 125 9.14 24.38 -6.27
CA GLY A 125 8.83 25.66 -6.92
C GLY A 125 8.01 25.56 -8.23
N GLU A 126 8.30 26.46 -9.17
CA GLU A 126 7.59 26.56 -10.45
C GLU A 126 7.76 25.32 -11.32
N LEU A 127 8.97 24.75 -11.38
CA LEU A 127 9.23 23.56 -12.18
C LEU A 127 8.41 22.36 -11.68
N TYR A 128 8.31 22.20 -10.36
CA TYR A 128 7.38 21.24 -9.75
C TYR A 128 5.94 21.52 -10.19
N ARG A 129 5.46 22.76 -10.05
CA ARG A 129 4.07 23.12 -10.40
C ARG A 129 3.74 22.80 -11.86
N ARG A 130 4.65 23.12 -12.79
CA ARG A 130 4.50 22.85 -14.23
C ARG A 130 4.41 21.35 -14.53
N GLN A 131 5.37 20.55 -14.05
CA GLN A 131 5.36 19.11 -14.29
C GLN A 131 4.18 18.44 -13.57
N ARG A 132 3.84 18.90 -12.36
CA ARG A 132 2.67 18.43 -11.60
C ARG A 132 1.36 18.66 -12.35
N ALA A 133 1.17 19.82 -12.96
CA ALA A 133 -0.02 20.11 -13.76
C ALA A 133 -0.14 19.15 -14.94
N LYS A 134 0.97 18.87 -15.64
CA LYS A 134 1.02 17.86 -16.71
C LYS A 134 0.72 16.45 -16.21
N THR A 135 1.34 16.01 -15.12
CA THR A 135 1.04 14.71 -14.49
C THR A 135 -0.44 14.61 -14.11
N HIS A 136 -1.02 15.66 -13.54
CA HIS A 136 -2.43 15.69 -13.20
C HIS A 136 -3.34 15.61 -14.44
N SER A 137 -3.01 16.31 -15.53
CA SER A 137 -3.80 16.23 -16.77
C SER A 137 -3.80 14.83 -17.36
N ILE A 138 -2.65 14.13 -17.32
CA ILE A 138 -2.53 12.74 -17.77
C ILE A 138 -3.37 11.81 -16.88
N LEU A 139 -3.15 11.87 -15.56
CA LEU A 139 -3.77 10.93 -14.61
C LEU A 139 -5.25 11.20 -14.33
N SER A 140 -5.77 12.35 -14.76
CA SER A 140 -7.19 12.69 -14.67
C SER A 140 -7.94 12.53 -16.00
N ASP A 141 -7.26 12.19 -17.10
CA ASP A 141 -7.92 11.90 -18.37
C ASP A 141 -8.77 10.62 -18.22
N PRO A 142 -10.10 10.67 -18.44
CA PRO A 142 -10.97 9.51 -18.26
C PRO A 142 -10.55 8.29 -19.08
N ARG A 143 -9.96 8.49 -20.27
CA ARG A 143 -9.49 7.39 -21.13
C ARG A 143 -8.24 6.73 -20.54
N MET A 144 -7.34 7.52 -19.94
CA MET A 144 -6.17 7.00 -19.22
C MET A 144 -6.61 6.20 -17.99
N VAL A 145 -7.52 6.75 -17.19
CA VAL A 145 -8.05 6.08 -16.00
C VAL A 145 -8.77 4.78 -16.37
N ALA A 146 -9.59 4.79 -17.42
CA ALA A 146 -10.25 3.58 -17.92
C ALA A 146 -9.23 2.55 -18.43
N SER A 147 -8.21 2.96 -19.19
CA SER A 147 -7.13 2.08 -19.65
C SER A 147 -6.38 1.43 -18.48
N MET A 148 -6.05 2.20 -17.44
CA MET A 148 -5.42 1.69 -16.22
C MET A 148 -6.32 0.70 -15.46
N ALA A 149 -7.62 0.97 -15.41
CA ALA A 149 -8.59 0.09 -14.78
C ALA A 149 -8.71 -1.25 -15.53
N SER A 150 -8.88 -1.20 -16.85
CA SER A 150 -8.95 -2.37 -17.72
C SER A 150 -7.66 -3.18 -17.67
N SER A 151 -6.49 -2.53 -17.80
CA SER A 151 -5.19 -3.22 -17.73
C SER A 151 -4.99 -3.93 -16.39
N CYS A 152 -5.44 -3.32 -15.28
CA CYS A 152 -5.41 -3.95 -13.97
C CYS A 152 -6.36 -5.15 -13.91
N ALA A 153 -7.60 -5.01 -14.40
CA ALA A 153 -8.58 -6.08 -14.43
C ALA A 153 -8.13 -7.26 -15.31
N ASP A 154 -7.59 -6.99 -16.49
CA ASP A 154 -7.05 -7.98 -17.42
C ASP A 154 -5.88 -8.74 -16.80
N LYS A 155 -4.93 -8.02 -16.16
CA LYS A 155 -3.81 -8.67 -15.47
C LYS A 155 -4.26 -9.54 -14.28
N VAL A 156 -5.31 -9.14 -13.58
CA VAL A 156 -5.90 -9.96 -12.52
C VAL A 156 -6.56 -11.21 -13.10
N ARG A 157 -7.40 -11.05 -14.13
CA ARG A 157 -8.13 -12.15 -14.79
C ARG A 157 -7.20 -13.16 -15.45
N ASP A 158 -6.24 -12.68 -16.24
CA ASP A 158 -5.44 -13.51 -17.13
C ASP A 158 -4.11 -13.95 -16.51
N GLY A 159 -3.65 -13.26 -15.46
CA GLY A 159 -2.38 -13.54 -14.78
C GLY A 159 -2.57 -14.02 -13.33
N LEU A 160 -3.14 -13.17 -12.48
CA LEU A 160 -3.19 -13.43 -11.02
C LEU A 160 -4.10 -14.61 -10.66
N LEU A 161 -5.36 -14.61 -11.11
CA LEU A 161 -6.33 -15.64 -10.73
C LEU A 161 -5.93 -17.05 -11.20
N PRO A 162 -5.43 -17.27 -12.43
CA PRO A 162 -4.92 -18.58 -12.86
C PRO A 162 -3.73 -19.04 -12.02
N LEU A 163 -2.78 -18.14 -11.73
CA LEU A 163 -1.60 -18.45 -10.92
C LEU A 163 -2.00 -18.87 -9.50
N LEU A 164 -2.89 -18.10 -8.86
CA LEU A 164 -3.40 -18.43 -7.53
C LEU A 164 -4.22 -19.72 -7.54
N THR A 165 -5.01 -19.99 -8.57
CA THR A 165 -5.75 -21.26 -8.70
C THR A 165 -4.81 -22.46 -8.73
N SER A 166 -3.69 -22.36 -9.47
CA SER A 166 -2.64 -23.38 -9.51
C SER A 166 -1.93 -23.55 -8.15
N MET A 167 -1.65 -22.45 -7.45
CA MET A 167 -1.05 -22.51 -6.11
C MET A 167 -2.02 -23.09 -5.07
N ALA A 168 -3.32 -22.82 -5.20
CA ALA A 168 -4.36 -23.35 -4.32
C ALA A 168 -4.54 -24.87 -4.47
N SER A 169 -4.46 -25.40 -5.69
CA SER A 169 -4.61 -26.84 -5.93
C SER A 169 -3.46 -27.66 -5.35
N THR A 170 -2.25 -27.09 -5.32
CA THR A 170 -1.05 -27.74 -4.76
C THR A 170 -0.81 -27.40 -3.29
N ARG A 171 -1.49 -26.38 -2.75
CA ARG A 171 -1.24 -25.79 -1.41
C ARG A 171 0.23 -25.44 -1.16
N THR A 172 0.94 -25.09 -2.22
CA THR A 172 2.35 -24.73 -2.15
C THR A 172 2.50 -23.35 -1.51
N PRO A 173 3.31 -23.19 -0.45
CA PRO A 173 3.61 -21.87 0.09
C PRO A 173 4.32 -20.99 -0.93
N PHE A 174 3.93 -19.72 -1.03
CA PHE A 174 4.62 -18.73 -1.85
C PHE A 174 4.82 -17.42 -1.08
N GLU A 175 5.76 -16.61 -1.55
CA GLU A 175 6.10 -15.33 -0.95
C GLU A 175 5.16 -14.24 -1.50
N LEU A 176 4.32 -13.68 -0.64
CA LEU A 176 3.25 -12.76 -1.04
C LEU A 176 3.77 -11.43 -1.55
N GLN A 177 4.91 -10.95 -1.03
CA GLN A 177 5.49 -9.68 -1.45
C GLN A 177 6.08 -9.77 -2.86
N ASP A 178 6.75 -10.86 -3.22
CA ASP A 178 7.24 -11.13 -4.58
C ASP A 178 6.08 -11.18 -5.57
N LEU A 179 5.00 -11.90 -5.24
CA LEU A 179 3.78 -11.95 -6.06
C LEU A 179 3.19 -10.55 -6.28
N ALA A 180 2.96 -9.79 -5.20
CA ALA A 180 2.36 -8.46 -5.27
C ALA A 180 3.26 -7.49 -6.06
N THR A 181 4.58 -7.62 -5.90
CA THR A 181 5.56 -6.80 -6.60
C THR A 181 5.55 -7.07 -8.10
N ARG A 182 5.49 -8.35 -8.51
CA ARG A 182 5.39 -8.74 -9.93
C ARG A 182 4.11 -8.25 -10.57
N LEU A 183 2.99 -8.47 -9.88
CA LEU A 183 1.69 -7.98 -10.31
C LEU A 183 1.73 -6.47 -10.54
N MET A 184 2.19 -5.71 -9.55
CA MET A 184 2.22 -4.26 -9.65
C MET A 184 3.29 -3.74 -10.62
N PHE A 185 4.34 -4.50 -10.89
CA PHE A 185 5.31 -4.18 -11.95
C PHE A 185 4.61 -4.18 -13.31
N ASP A 186 3.88 -5.25 -13.63
CA ASP A 186 3.17 -5.37 -14.91
C ASP A 186 2.02 -4.36 -15.02
N VAL A 187 1.20 -4.25 -13.97
CA VAL A 187 0.07 -3.30 -13.92
C VAL A 187 0.53 -1.84 -14.06
N THR A 188 1.75 -1.50 -13.60
CA THR A 188 2.30 -0.15 -13.73
C THR A 188 3.00 0.06 -15.07
N ALA A 189 3.70 -0.96 -15.60
CA ALA A 189 4.44 -0.82 -16.85
C ALA A 189 3.54 -0.55 -18.06
N MET A 190 2.35 -1.15 -18.11
CA MET A 190 1.40 -0.95 -19.20
C MET A 190 1.00 0.53 -19.40
N PRO A 191 0.46 1.26 -18.40
CA PRO A 191 0.15 2.68 -18.57
C PRO A 191 1.38 3.59 -18.67
N VAL A 192 2.57 3.14 -18.24
CA VAL A 192 3.80 3.94 -18.32
C VAL A 192 4.44 3.87 -19.71
N PHE A 193 4.55 2.67 -20.28
CA PHE A 193 5.28 2.40 -21.51
C PHE A 193 4.41 1.90 -22.66
N GLY A 194 3.14 1.59 -22.43
CA GLY A 194 2.28 0.89 -23.40
C GLY A 194 2.59 -0.60 -23.54
N VAL A 195 3.44 -1.17 -22.67
CA VAL A 195 3.96 -2.53 -22.81
C VAL A 195 3.81 -3.31 -21.51
N ASP A 196 3.28 -4.52 -21.61
CA ASP A 196 3.27 -5.52 -20.53
C ASP A 196 4.59 -6.33 -20.51
N PRO A 197 5.39 -6.26 -19.43
CA PRO A 197 6.64 -7.02 -19.32
C PRO A 197 6.46 -8.50 -18.98
N GLY A 198 5.27 -8.93 -18.57
CA GLY A 198 4.95 -10.33 -18.26
C GLY A 198 5.76 -10.93 -17.09
N ARG A 199 5.98 -10.16 -16.01
CA ARG A 199 6.72 -10.64 -14.82
C ARG A 199 5.89 -11.49 -13.89
N LEU A 200 4.56 -11.38 -13.96
CA LEU A 200 3.62 -12.27 -13.31
C LEU A 200 3.25 -13.39 -14.28
N SER A 201 3.96 -14.52 -14.19
CA SER A 201 3.73 -15.71 -15.01
C SER A 201 4.05 -16.98 -14.22
N PRO A 202 3.61 -18.18 -14.65
CA PRO A 202 3.92 -19.43 -13.98
C PRO A 202 5.42 -19.68 -13.78
N ASP A 203 6.25 -19.25 -14.72
CA ASP A 203 7.71 -19.42 -14.67
C ASP A 203 8.40 -18.45 -13.70
N MET A 204 7.69 -17.42 -13.21
CA MET A 204 8.15 -16.42 -12.25
C MET A 204 9.60 -15.93 -12.53
N PRO A 205 9.87 -15.36 -13.73
CA PRO A 205 11.23 -15.02 -14.17
C PRO A 205 11.95 -14.06 -13.22
N SER A 206 13.29 -14.03 -13.24
CA SER A 206 14.05 -13.16 -12.33
C SER A 206 13.69 -11.67 -12.50
N MET A 207 13.57 -10.95 -11.38
CA MET A 207 13.25 -9.53 -11.37
C MET A 207 14.47 -8.66 -11.01
N HIS A 208 15.51 -8.67 -11.85
CA HIS A 208 16.70 -7.84 -11.61
C HIS A 208 16.38 -6.34 -11.49
N VAL A 209 15.39 -5.85 -12.25
CA VAL A 209 14.93 -4.45 -12.21
C VAL A 209 14.21 -4.13 -10.89
N SER A 210 13.41 -5.06 -10.38
CA SER A 210 12.76 -4.94 -9.06
C SER A 210 13.79 -4.78 -7.95
N ALA A 211 14.83 -5.64 -7.95
CA ALA A 211 15.91 -5.56 -6.98
C ALA A 211 16.70 -4.24 -7.09
N ALA A 212 16.84 -3.68 -8.29
CA ALA A 212 17.43 -2.37 -8.50
C ALA A 212 16.58 -1.23 -7.91
N MET A 213 15.25 -1.27 -8.09
CA MET A 213 14.33 -0.31 -7.47
C MET A 213 14.37 -0.40 -5.94
N ASP A 214 14.35 -1.62 -5.38
CA ASP A 214 14.45 -1.82 -3.93
C ASP A 214 15.79 -1.28 -3.38
N THR A 215 16.89 -1.46 -4.13
CA THR A 215 18.20 -0.90 -3.79
C THR A 215 18.17 0.63 -3.73
N ILE A 216 17.47 1.31 -4.64
CA ILE A 216 17.32 2.78 -4.59
C ILE A 216 16.69 3.21 -3.26
N MET A 217 15.66 2.50 -2.81
CA MET A 217 14.92 2.86 -1.60
C MET A 217 15.68 2.54 -0.32
N GLU A 218 16.43 1.44 -0.29
CA GLU A 218 17.32 1.10 0.81
C GLU A 218 18.49 2.09 0.93
N VAL A 219 19.18 2.37 -0.18
CA VAL A 219 20.31 3.30 -0.18
C VAL A 219 19.81 4.73 0.05
N GLY A 220 18.62 5.07 -0.43
CA GLY A 220 17.94 6.32 -0.11
C GLY A 220 17.79 6.51 1.39
N LEU A 221 17.28 5.51 2.12
CA LEU A 221 17.17 5.59 3.58
C LEU A 221 18.55 5.73 4.24
N PHE A 222 19.54 4.96 3.78
CA PHE A 222 20.91 5.05 4.27
C PHE A 222 21.46 6.48 4.15
N ARG A 223 21.29 7.13 2.99
CA ARG A 223 21.73 8.51 2.74
C ARG A 223 21.03 9.55 3.61
N HIS A 224 19.80 9.30 4.08
CA HIS A 224 19.11 10.17 5.04
C HIS A 224 19.73 10.11 6.45
N THR A 225 20.37 9.00 6.79
CA THR A 225 20.93 8.77 8.13
C THR A 225 22.43 9.06 8.22
N VAL A 226 23.13 9.09 7.09
CA VAL A 226 24.58 9.23 7.03
C VAL A 226 24.94 10.61 6.46
N PRO A 227 25.90 11.35 7.05
CA PRO A 227 26.30 12.66 6.55
C PRO A 227 26.70 12.64 5.07
N PRO A 228 26.36 13.71 4.29
CA PRO A 228 26.69 13.81 2.87
C PRO A 228 28.14 13.54 2.50
N SER A 229 29.09 14.03 3.31
CA SER A 229 30.52 13.81 3.08
C SER A 229 30.89 12.32 3.06
N CYS A 230 30.30 11.51 3.94
CA CYS A 230 30.59 10.09 4.08
C CYS A 230 30.09 9.30 2.87
N TRP A 231 28.81 9.42 2.50
CA TRP A 231 28.30 8.66 1.35
C TRP A 231 28.85 9.20 0.02
N LYS A 232 29.14 10.50 -0.12
CA LYS A 232 29.85 11.04 -1.30
C LYS A 232 31.26 10.45 -1.43
N ALA A 233 31.97 10.22 -0.31
CA ALA A 233 33.25 9.52 -0.32
C ALA A 233 33.10 8.05 -0.73
N MET A 234 32.12 7.33 -0.18
CA MET A 234 31.83 5.95 -0.57
C MET A 234 31.49 5.83 -2.07
N ARG A 235 30.78 6.81 -2.62
CA ARG A 235 30.48 6.92 -4.06
C ARG A 235 31.75 7.08 -4.89
N ARG A 236 32.62 8.03 -4.52
CA ARG A 236 33.92 8.25 -5.20
C ARG A 236 34.80 7.01 -5.18
N LEU A 237 34.82 6.29 -4.06
CA LEU A 237 35.57 5.05 -3.89
C LEU A 237 34.87 3.81 -4.47
N LYS A 238 33.62 3.94 -4.93
CA LYS A 238 32.78 2.84 -5.44
C LYS A 238 32.69 1.65 -4.47
N ILE A 239 32.43 1.93 -3.20
CA ILE A 239 32.31 0.90 -2.13
C ILE A 239 30.92 0.89 -1.48
N GLY A 240 30.60 -0.22 -0.83
CA GLY A 240 29.42 -0.34 0.03
C GLY A 240 28.08 -0.12 -0.69
N PRO A 241 27.09 0.52 -0.03
CA PRO A 241 25.77 0.83 -0.59
C PRO A 241 25.83 1.63 -1.89
N GLU A 242 26.78 2.57 -2.02
CA GLU A 242 26.94 3.40 -3.21
C GLU A 242 27.39 2.60 -4.44
N ARG A 243 28.22 1.55 -4.25
CA ARG A 243 28.56 0.63 -5.34
C ARG A 243 27.33 -0.12 -5.86
N LYS A 244 26.49 -0.60 -4.93
CA LYS A 244 25.24 -1.31 -5.27
C LYS A 244 24.29 -0.37 -6.01
N LEU A 245 24.17 0.87 -5.54
CA LEU A 245 23.33 1.86 -6.19
C LEU A 245 23.80 2.18 -7.61
N ALA A 246 25.10 2.31 -7.85
CA ALA A 246 25.62 2.54 -9.21
C ALA A 246 25.23 1.39 -10.17
N ALA A 247 25.28 0.14 -9.70
CA ALA A 247 24.81 -1.01 -10.48
C ALA A 247 23.29 -0.99 -10.69
N ALA A 248 22.51 -0.61 -9.67
CA ALA A 248 21.06 -0.46 -9.76
C ALA A 248 20.66 0.62 -10.77
N HIS A 249 21.37 1.76 -10.78
CA HIS A 249 21.15 2.83 -11.76
C HIS A 249 21.36 2.32 -13.19
N ALA A 250 22.46 1.62 -13.44
CA ALA A 250 22.74 1.05 -14.76
C ALA A 250 21.63 0.08 -15.21
N ALA A 251 21.18 -0.81 -14.33
CA ALA A 251 20.11 -1.76 -14.63
C ALA A 251 18.77 -1.05 -14.97
N LEU A 252 18.44 0.02 -14.26
CA LEU A 252 17.21 0.78 -14.51
C LEU A 252 17.26 1.60 -15.79
N HIS A 253 18.41 2.19 -16.12
CA HIS A 253 18.58 2.86 -17.41
C HIS A 253 18.42 1.89 -18.57
N VAL A 254 19.05 0.70 -18.50
CA VAL A 254 18.89 -0.36 -19.51
C VAL A 254 17.41 -0.75 -19.64
N PHE A 255 16.73 -1.02 -18.52
CA PHE A 255 15.33 -1.38 -18.53
C PHE A 255 14.45 -0.32 -19.21
N VAL A 256 14.60 0.96 -18.85
CA VAL A 256 13.80 2.04 -19.46
C VAL A 256 14.06 2.12 -20.96
N SER A 257 15.32 2.01 -21.40
CA SER A 257 15.67 1.99 -22.83
C SER A 257 15.02 0.82 -23.56
N GLU A 258 15.09 -0.39 -22.99
CA GLU A 258 14.43 -1.59 -23.56
C GLU A 258 12.91 -1.41 -23.68
N MET A 259 12.27 -0.82 -22.66
CA MET A 259 10.82 -0.60 -22.70
C MET A 259 10.43 0.44 -23.74
N MET A 260 11.20 1.53 -23.87
CA MET A 260 10.97 2.53 -24.91
C MET A 260 11.16 1.95 -26.32
N GLU A 261 12.14 1.06 -26.52
CA GLU A 261 12.32 0.37 -27.80
C GLU A 261 11.16 -0.57 -28.13
N LYS A 262 10.64 -1.30 -27.13
CA LYS A 262 9.45 -2.15 -27.30
C LYS A 262 8.21 -1.34 -27.65
N ALA A 263 7.99 -0.21 -26.96
CA ALA A 263 6.87 0.69 -27.23
C ALA A 263 6.88 1.19 -28.68
N ARG A 264 8.04 1.66 -29.17
CA ARG A 264 8.21 2.09 -30.56
C ARG A 264 7.89 1.00 -31.60
N LYS A 265 8.26 -0.26 -31.30
CA LYS A 265 7.96 -1.40 -32.19
C LYS A 265 6.46 -1.73 -32.23
N GLN A 266 5.74 -1.51 -31.13
CA GLN A 266 4.29 -1.72 -31.07
C GLN A 266 3.49 -0.59 -31.73
N GLU A 267 3.94 0.67 -31.61
CA GLU A 267 3.32 1.81 -32.33
C GLU A 267 3.43 1.67 -33.86
N ALA A 268 4.44 0.96 -34.37
CA ALA A 268 4.57 0.66 -35.79
C ALA A 268 3.57 -0.40 -36.30
N ALA A 269 2.83 -1.07 -35.40
CA ALA A 269 1.75 -1.99 -35.75
C ALA A 269 0.39 -1.23 -35.72
N PRO A 270 -0.52 -1.41 -36.71
CA PRO A 270 -1.70 -0.54 -36.88
C PRO A 270 -2.80 -0.67 -35.82
N SER A 271 -2.55 -1.29 -34.66
CA SER A 271 -3.58 -1.71 -33.73
C SER A 271 -3.20 -1.48 -32.26
N SER A 272 -3.21 -0.23 -31.81
CA SER A 272 -3.93 0.21 -30.60
C SER A 272 -3.55 1.66 -30.27
N MET A 273 -4.53 2.56 -30.22
CA MET A 273 -4.37 3.89 -29.63
C MET A 273 -4.44 3.79 -28.10
N SER A 274 -3.50 3.06 -27.48
CA SER A 274 -3.35 3.08 -26.03
C SER A 274 -2.62 4.37 -25.65
N MET A 275 -3.26 5.22 -24.84
CA MET A 275 -2.54 6.35 -24.24
C MET A 275 -1.67 5.84 -23.09
N ASP A 276 -0.40 6.23 -23.09
CA ASP A 276 0.55 5.94 -22.03
C ASP A 276 1.27 7.23 -21.56
N VAL A 277 2.01 7.12 -20.46
CA VAL A 277 2.79 8.24 -19.93
C VAL A 277 3.93 8.60 -20.88
N LEU A 278 4.64 7.62 -21.45
CA LEU A 278 5.77 7.81 -22.35
C LEU A 278 5.43 8.74 -23.52
N SER A 279 4.38 8.43 -24.26
CA SER A 279 3.85 9.19 -25.41
C SER A 279 3.49 10.64 -25.04
N SER A 280 3.06 10.88 -23.80
CA SER A 280 2.77 12.22 -23.29
C SER A 280 4.02 13.09 -23.07
N TYR A 281 5.21 12.48 -22.91
CA TYR A 281 6.47 13.19 -22.65
C TYR A 281 7.48 13.13 -23.79
N ILE A 282 7.45 12.10 -24.64
CA ILE A 282 8.51 11.81 -25.62
C ILE A 282 8.74 12.93 -26.63
N ASN A 283 7.68 13.65 -27.02
CA ASN A 283 7.72 14.74 -28.00
C ASN A 283 7.74 16.14 -27.37
N ASP A 284 7.83 16.23 -26.04
CA ASP A 284 7.84 17.50 -25.33
C ASP A 284 9.29 17.99 -25.13
N PRO A 285 9.70 19.10 -25.77
CA PRO A 285 11.08 19.58 -25.71
C PRO A 285 11.53 19.95 -24.29
N ASP A 286 10.59 20.29 -23.39
CA ASP A 286 10.91 20.63 -22.00
C ASP A 286 11.31 19.41 -21.16
N TYR A 287 10.98 18.19 -21.60
CA TYR A 287 11.17 16.97 -20.81
C TYR A 287 12.01 15.89 -21.47
N VAL A 288 12.46 16.07 -22.72
CA VAL A 288 13.25 15.07 -23.46
C VAL A 288 14.50 14.60 -22.69
N GLY A 289 15.21 15.53 -22.02
CA GLY A 289 16.39 15.22 -21.20
C GLY A 289 16.09 14.60 -19.83
N LEU A 290 14.81 14.60 -19.42
CA LEU A 290 14.35 14.11 -18.12
C LEU A 290 13.54 12.81 -18.21
N LEU A 291 13.38 12.28 -19.43
CA LEU A 291 12.46 11.18 -19.70
C LEU A 291 12.75 9.94 -18.86
N HIS A 292 14.02 9.54 -18.72
CA HIS A 292 14.40 8.43 -17.84
C HIS A 292 13.99 8.68 -16.38
N SER A 293 14.34 9.84 -15.81
CA SER A 293 14.00 10.19 -14.43
C SER A 293 12.49 10.20 -14.20
N ILE A 294 11.72 10.71 -15.17
CA ILE A 294 10.26 10.75 -15.14
C ILE A 294 9.69 9.33 -15.16
N LEU A 295 10.07 8.49 -16.12
CA LEU A 295 9.55 7.13 -16.27
C LEU A 295 9.91 6.25 -15.07
N ILE A 296 11.13 6.37 -14.53
CA ILE A 296 11.53 5.69 -13.29
C ILE A 296 10.67 6.16 -12.12
N THR A 297 10.39 7.47 -12.02
CA THR A 297 9.53 8.02 -10.96
C THR A 297 8.11 7.46 -11.05
N TYR A 298 7.53 7.35 -12.24
CA TYR A 298 6.20 6.74 -12.41
C TYR A 298 6.19 5.24 -12.05
N MET A 299 7.22 4.49 -12.47
CA MET A 299 7.34 3.08 -12.14
C MET A 299 7.45 2.86 -10.63
N VAL A 300 8.34 3.59 -9.96
CA VAL A 300 8.50 3.56 -8.51
C VAL A 300 7.20 3.95 -7.81
N ALA A 301 6.54 5.03 -8.24
CA ALA A 301 5.32 5.51 -7.61
C ALA A 301 4.17 4.49 -7.70
N GLY A 302 3.97 3.85 -8.86
CA GLY A 302 2.90 2.87 -9.07
C GLY A 302 3.20 1.50 -8.49
N ARG A 303 4.39 0.94 -8.80
CA ARG A 303 4.81 -0.40 -8.36
C ARG A 303 4.94 -0.44 -6.84
N ASP A 304 5.77 0.43 -6.29
CA ASP A 304 6.30 0.22 -4.95
C ASP A 304 5.28 0.52 -3.86
N THR A 305 4.44 1.54 -4.08
CA THR A 305 3.44 1.95 -3.09
C THR A 305 2.35 0.90 -2.93
N VAL A 306 1.74 0.47 -4.04
CA VAL A 306 0.68 -0.54 -4.05
C VAL A 306 1.26 -1.93 -3.77
N GLY A 307 2.42 -2.26 -4.36
CA GLY A 307 3.12 -3.53 -4.13
C GLY A 307 3.60 -3.72 -2.70
N THR A 308 3.84 -2.62 -1.96
CA THR A 308 4.08 -2.66 -0.50
C THR A 308 2.76 -2.76 0.28
N THR A 309 1.69 -2.11 -0.16
CA THR A 309 0.41 -2.09 0.56
C THR A 309 -0.30 -3.43 0.53
N LEU A 310 -0.36 -4.09 -0.63
CA LEU A 310 -1.11 -5.34 -0.82
C LEU A 310 -0.66 -6.47 0.13
N PRO A 311 0.64 -6.75 0.31
CA PRO A 311 1.09 -7.74 1.28
C PRO A 311 0.64 -7.45 2.71
N TRP A 312 0.74 -6.18 3.17
CA TRP A 312 0.23 -5.79 4.49
C TRP A 312 -1.29 -5.93 4.59
N PHE A 313 -2.02 -5.59 3.53
CA PHE A 313 -3.47 -5.72 3.48
C PHE A 313 -3.90 -7.17 3.67
N PHE A 314 -3.37 -8.08 2.83
CA PHE A 314 -3.71 -9.50 2.92
C PHE A 314 -3.21 -10.15 4.21
N TYR A 315 -2.04 -9.73 4.73
CA TYR A 315 -1.60 -10.15 6.07
C TYR A 315 -2.61 -9.73 7.15
N ASN A 316 -3.05 -8.46 7.15
CA ASN A 316 -4.06 -8.00 8.11
C ASN A 316 -5.38 -8.75 7.96
N LEU A 317 -5.81 -9.08 6.74
CA LEU A 317 -7.01 -9.88 6.50
C LEU A 317 -6.88 -11.30 7.06
N ALA A 318 -5.76 -11.98 6.80
CA ALA A 318 -5.50 -13.32 7.32
C ALA A 318 -5.51 -13.36 8.85
N MET A 319 -5.05 -12.28 9.50
CA MET A 319 -5.08 -12.14 10.97
C MET A 319 -6.44 -11.68 11.51
N ASN A 320 -7.39 -11.30 10.66
CA ASN A 320 -8.70 -10.77 11.06
C ASN A 320 -9.85 -11.38 10.24
N PRO A 321 -10.23 -12.66 10.47
CA PRO A 321 -11.29 -13.34 9.72
C PRO A 321 -12.63 -12.59 9.69
N ARG A 322 -12.98 -11.88 10.78
CA ARG A 322 -14.18 -11.03 10.84
C ARG A 322 -14.22 -9.98 9.72
N VAL A 323 -13.07 -9.39 9.38
CA VAL A 323 -12.97 -8.40 8.31
C VAL A 323 -13.14 -9.06 6.94
N VAL A 324 -12.58 -10.26 6.76
CA VAL A 324 -12.78 -11.06 5.54
C VAL A 324 -14.26 -11.35 5.33
N SER A 325 -14.97 -11.80 6.36
CA SER A 325 -16.42 -12.02 6.30
C SER A 325 -17.17 -10.74 5.91
N GLY A 326 -16.86 -9.60 6.54
CA GLY A 326 -17.50 -8.33 6.20
C GLY A 326 -17.24 -7.85 4.77
N ILE A 327 -16.06 -8.12 4.22
CA ILE A 327 -15.75 -7.84 2.80
C ILE A 327 -16.52 -8.80 1.88
N ARG A 328 -16.58 -10.09 2.20
CA ARG A 328 -17.33 -11.09 1.41
C ARG A 328 -18.83 -10.82 1.42
N GLU A 329 -19.39 -10.42 2.55
CA GLU A 329 -20.78 -9.96 2.64
C GLU A 329 -21.03 -8.76 1.72
N GLU A 330 -20.13 -7.77 1.72
CA GLU A 330 -20.22 -6.61 0.82
C GLU A 330 -20.14 -7.03 -0.66
N LEU A 331 -19.21 -7.92 -1.01
CA LEU A 331 -19.04 -8.44 -2.37
C LEU A 331 -20.24 -9.27 -2.83
N ALA A 332 -20.89 -10.00 -1.92
CA ALA A 332 -22.01 -10.88 -2.26
C ALA A 332 -23.20 -10.14 -2.87
N HIS A 333 -23.41 -8.87 -2.49
CA HIS A 333 -24.46 -8.02 -3.03
C HIS A 333 -24.21 -7.61 -4.49
N ASN A 334 -22.97 -7.72 -4.97
CA ASN A 334 -22.56 -7.33 -6.32
C ASN A 334 -22.33 -8.54 -7.25
N ILE A 335 -22.56 -9.79 -6.80
CA ILE A 335 -22.35 -10.99 -7.64
C ILE A 335 -23.27 -10.99 -8.86
N ALA A 336 -24.51 -10.52 -8.71
CA ALA A 336 -25.50 -10.53 -9.80
C ALA A 336 -25.06 -9.70 -11.04
N THR A 337 -24.08 -8.80 -10.88
CA THR A 337 -23.49 -8.01 -11.99
C THR A 337 -22.12 -8.52 -12.42
N SER A 338 -21.55 -9.52 -11.73
CA SER A 338 -20.23 -10.08 -12.04
C SER A 338 -20.28 -11.06 -13.22
N THR A 339 -19.29 -11.01 -14.10
CA THR A 339 -19.17 -11.95 -15.23
C THR A 339 -18.71 -13.32 -14.72
N CYS A 340 -19.63 -14.29 -14.67
CA CYS A 340 -19.31 -15.70 -14.52
C CYS A 340 -18.87 -16.25 -15.89
N ASN A 341 -17.57 -16.49 -16.08
CA ASN A 341 -17.05 -17.05 -17.33
C ASN A 341 -17.14 -18.59 -17.36
N GLY A 342 -18.34 -19.12 -17.14
CA GLY A 342 -18.66 -20.55 -17.15
C GLY A 342 -18.28 -21.34 -15.88
N ASP A 343 -18.70 -22.60 -15.84
CA ASP A 343 -18.58 -23.52 -14.70
C ASP A 343 -17.16 -23.55 -14.11
N GLY A 344 -17.01 -23.04 -12.88
CA GLY A 344 -15.78 -23.15 -12.08
C GLY A 344 -14.67 -22.12 -12.37
N ALA A 345 -14.90 -21.12 -13.22
CA ALA A 345 -13.94 -20.04 -13.41
C ALA A 345 -13.90 -19.08 -12.18
N PRO A 346 -12.72 -18.54 -11.81
CA PRO A 346 -12.64 -17.52 -10.77
C PRO A 346 -13.49 -16.29 -11.09
N VAL A 347 -14.23 -15.79 -10.11
CA VAL A 347 -15.11 -14.62 -10.27
C VAL A 347 -14.28 -13.34 -10.37
N MET A 348 -14.65 -12.49 -11.31
CA MET A 348 -14.07 -11.17 -11.47
C MET A 348 -15.13 -10.09 -11.25
N PHE A 349 -14.75 -9.04 -10.52
CA PHE A 349 -15.57 -7.85 -10.35
C PHE A 349 -15.11 -6.79 -11.34
N SER A 350 -16.04 -6.18 -12.08
CA SER A 350 -15.68 -5.10 -13.00
C SER A 350 -15.16 -3.89 -12.20
N PRO A 351 -14.35 -3.01 -12.83
CA PRO A 351 -13.94 -1.77 -12.17
C PRO A 351 -15.13 -0.94 -11.64
N GLU A 352 -16.28 -1.00 -12.31
CA GLU A 352 -17.50 -0.32 -11.86
C GLU A 352 -18.07 -0.94 -10.58
N ASP A 353 -18.16 -2.27 -10.51
CA ASP A 353 -18.64 -3.01 -9.33
C ASP A 353 -17.81 -2.68 -8.10
N THR A 354 -16.51 -2.43 -8.29
CA THR A 354 -15.65 -2.11 -7.15
C THR A 354 -15.99 -0.76 -6.53
N LYS A 355 -16.57 0.20 -7.25
CA LYS A 355 -16.78 1.57 -6.72
C LYS A 355 -17.65 1.59 -5.46
N SER A 356 -18.67 0.72 -5.39
CA SER A 356 -19.60 0.62 -4.26
C SER A 356 -19.04 -0.11 -3.03
N LEU A 357 -17.87 -0.75 -3.13
CA LEU A 357 -17.26 -1.51 -2.02
C LEU A 357 -16.64 -0.56 -0.96
N VAL A 358 -17.46 -0.09 -0.03
CA VAL A 358 -17.12 0.90 1.01
C VAL A 358 -16.39 0.25 2.19
N TYR A 359 -16.77 -0.95 2.62
CA TYR A 359 -16.11 -1.71 3.68
C TYR A 359 -14.72 -2.18 3.23
N LEU A 360 -14.57 -2.63 1.99
CA LEU A 360 -13.25 -2.92 1.40
C LEU A 360 -12.35 -1.67 1.36
N HIS A 361 -12.91 -0.52 0.97
CA HIS A 361 -12.19 0.76 1.00
C HIS A 361 -11.72 1.10 2.43
N ALA A 362 -12.61 0.96 3.41
CA ALA A 362 -12.28 1.16 4.82
C ALA A 362 -11.15 0.23 5.30
N ALA A 363 -11.15 -1.04 4.89
CA ALA A 363 -10.07 -1.98 5.22
C ALA A 363 -8.73 -1.58 4.58
N LEU A 364 -8.74 -1.15 3.32
CA LEU A 364 -7.54 -0.62 2.65
C LEU A 364 -7.00 0.62 3.37
N PHE A 365 -7.87 1.55 3.79
CA PHE A 365 -7.45 2.76 4.51
C PHE A 365 -6.92 2.43 5.91
N GLU A 366 -7.51 1.43 6.58
CA GLU A 366 -6.99 0.93 7.85
C GLU A 366 -5.60 0.29 7.69
N THR A 367 -5.38 -0.43 6.58
CA THR A 367 -4.04 -0.93 6.23
C THR A 367 -3.09 0.21 5.98
N LEU A 368 -3.45 1.21 5.18
CA LEU A 368 -2.59 2.36 4.89
C LEU A 368 -2.29 3.23 6.12
N ARG A 369 -3.16 3.22 7.14
CA ARG A 369 -2.95 3.91 8.41
C ARG A 369 -1.87 3.23 9.23
N LEU A 370 -1.94 1.90 9.36
CA LEU A 370 -0.96 1.13 10.11
C LEU A 370 0.32 0.89 9.30
N TYR A 371 0.23 0.68 8.00
CA TYR A 371 1.35 0.33 7.14
C TYR A 371 1.43 1.27 5.94
N PRO A 372 1.65 2.58 6.16
CA PRO A 372 1.83 3.53 5.07
C PRO A 372 3.09 3.17 4.27
N PRO A 373 3.02 3.03 2.94
CA PRO A 373 4.19 2.68 2.12
C PRO A 373 5.33 3.66 2.30
N GLY A 374 5.05 4.97 2.20
CA GLY A 374 5.94 6.02 2.66
C GLY A 374 5.71 6.27 4.14
N TRP A 375 6.59 5.76 4.99
CA TRP A 375 6.41 5.82 6.45
C TRP A 375 6.93 7.13 7.08
N ILE A 376 7.75 7.87 6.33
CA ILE A 376 8.36 9.14 6.74
C ILE A 376 8.45 10.08 5.54
N GLU A 377 8.15 11.35 5.76
CA GLU A 377 8.35 12.42 4.78
C GLU A 377 9.43 13.39 5.27
N ARG A 378 10.24 13.90 4.34
CA ARG A 378 11.31 14.85 4.64
C ARG A 378 11.07 16.18 3.94
N LYS A 379 11.22 17.27 4.68
CA LYS A 379 11.25 18.65 4.19
C LYS A 379 12.52 19.35 4.65
N THR A 380 12.84 20.47 4.00
CA THR A 380 13.88 21.42 4.43
C THR A 380 13.23 22.75 4.70
N VAL A 381 13.62 23.40 5.80
CA VAL A 381 13.14 24.74 6.18
C VAL A 381 13.87 25.81 5.38
N VAL A 382 13.14 26.72 4.74
CA VAL A 382 13.73 27.81 3.92
C VAL A 382 14.02 29.05 4.76
N ALA A 383 13.13 29.40 5.68
CA ALA A 383 13.21 30.53 6.58
C ALA A 383 12.80 30.12 7.99
N ASP A 384 13.37 30.77 9.00
CA ASP A 384 13.06 30.55 10.41
C ASP A 384 11.55 30.63 10.67
N ASP A 385 11.03 29.71 11.48
CA ASP A 385 9.60 29.57 11.75
C ASP A 385 9.35 28.95 13.14
N VAL A 386 8.13 29.10 13.64
CA VAL A 386 7.68 28.47 14.89
C VAL A 386 6.52 27.55 14.56
N MET A 387 6.70 26.26 14.84
CA MET A 387 5.68 25.24 14.63
C MET A 387 4.48 25.49 15.55
N PRO A 388 3.24 25.09 15.17
CA PRO A 388 2.07 25.16 16.06
C PRO A 388 2.29 24.53 17.45
N SER A 389 3.10 23.48 17.54
CA SER A 389 3.55 22.87 18.80
C SER A 389 4.48 23.74 19.67
N GLY A 390 4.87 24.94 19.21
CA GLY A 390 5.80 25.86 19.89
C GLY A 390 7.28 25.64 19.59
N HIS A 391 7.64 24.61 18.81
CA HIS A 391 9.03 24.33 18.47
C HIS A 391 9.57 25.31 17.41
N GLU A 392 10.72 25.92 17.70
CA GLU A 392 11.44 26.74 16.74
C GLU A 392 12.23 25.88 15.74
N VAL A 393 12.09 26.21 14.45
CA VAL A 393 12.92 25.67 13.38
C VAL A 393 13.65 26.81 12.67
N ARG A 394 14.86 26.55 12.20
CA ARG A 394 15.70 27.53 11.50
C ARG A 394 15.90 27.14 10.05
N ALA A 395 16.21 28.12 9.21
CA ALA A 395 16.60 27.90 7.83
C ALA A 395 17.70 26.83 7.73
N GLY A 396 17.48 25.83 6.87
CA GLY A 396 18.37 24.68 6.69
C GLY A 396 18.07 23.47 7.57
N ASP A 397 17.22 23.59 8.60
CA ASP A 397 16.80 22.43 9.40
C ASP A 397 16.07 21.39 8.52
N ALA A 398 16.26 20.11 8.82
CA ALA A 398 15.50 19.04 8.19
C ALA A 398 14.29 18.67 9.07
N VAL A 399 13.11 18.68 8.46
CA VAL A 399 11.85 18.30 9.10
C VAL A 399 11.47 16.90 8.66
N LEU A 400 11.24 16.01 9.62
CA LEU A 400 10.85 14.62 9.42
C LEU A 400 9.44 14.40 9.96
N ILE A 401 8.52 14.03 9.09
CA ILE A 401 7.12 13.75 9.45
C ILE A 401 6.92 12.24 9.49
N SER A 402 6.70 11.66 10.67
CA SER A 402 6.54 10.22 10.83
C SER A 402 5.09 9.78 10.62
N ILE A 403 4.75 9.44 9.37
CA ILE A 403 3.42 8.94 8.99
C ILE A 403 3.08 7.63 9.71
N TYR A 404 4.07 6.75 9.88
CA TYR A 404 3.92 5.51 10.66
C TYR A 404 3.49 5.77 12.11
N SER A 405 4.09 6.77 12.74
CA SER A 405 3.77 7.16 14.11
C SER A 405 2.38 7.79 14.20
N MET A 406 2.03 8.69 13.26
CA MET A 406 0.68 9.28 13.18
C MET A 406 -0.42 8.21 13.15
N GLY A 407 -0.17 7.11 12.43
CA GLY A 407 -1.06 5.96 12.38
C GLY A 407 -1.19 5.18 13.68
N ARG A 408 -0.40 5.46 14.72
CA ARG A 408 -0.35 4.71 16.00
C ARG A 408 -0.48 5.60 17.23
N MET A 409 -0.82 6.88 17.07
CA MET A 409 -1.02 7.78 18.20
C MET A 409 -2.40 7.59 18.82
N GLU A 410 -2.45 7.32 20.12
CA GLU A 410 -3.70 7.23 20.88
C GLU A 410 -4.50 8.54 20.84
N SER A 411 -3.83 9.69 20.94
CA SER A 411 -4.47 11.01 20.82
C SER A 411 -5.18 11.23 19.47
N LEU A 412 -4.78 10.50 18.42
CA LEU A 412 -5.36 10.61 17.09
C LEU A 412 -6.43 9.55 16.83
N TRP A 413 -6.25 8.33 17.34
CA TRP A 413 -7.04 7.17 16.93
C TRP A 413 -7.73 6.40 18.07
N GLY A 414 -7.58 6.86 19.32
CA GLY A 414 -8.06 6.21 20.54
C GLY A 414 -7.09 5.16 21.08
N GLU A 415 -7.36 4.61 22.27
CA GLU A 415 -6.54 3.57 22.94
C GLU A 415 -6.33 2.33 22.06
N ASP A 416 -7.30 2.02 21.20
CA ASP A 416 -7.26 0.90 20.29
C ASP A 416 -6.58 1.24 18.95
N CYS A 417 -5.75 2.29 18.89
CA CYS A 417 -5.06 2.75 17.68
C CYS A 417 -4.23 1.66 16.99
N ARG A 418 -3.78 0.62 17.71
CA ARG A 418 -3.02 -0.50 17.13
C ARG A 418 -3.90 -1.65 16.62
N VAL A 419 -5.19 -1.64 16.93
CA VAL A 419 -6.15 -2.66 16.47
C VAL A 419 -6.57 -2.36 15.03
N TYR A 420 -6.48 -3.38 14.17
CA TYR A 420 -6.97 -3.32 12.79
C TYR A 420 -8.51 -3.32 12.76
N ARG A 421 -9.11 -2.12 12.65
CA ARG A 421 -10.56 -1.92 12.70
C ARG A 421 -11.04 -1.02 11.55
N PRO A 422 -11.44 -1.61 10.40
CA PRO A 422 -12.00 -0.86 9.27
C PRO A 422 -13.16 0.07 9.65
N GLU A 423 -13.94 -0.28 10.67
CA GLU A 423 -15.08 0.51 11.14
C GLU A 423 -14.71 1.94 11.59
N ARG A 424 -13.43 2.23 11.87
CA ARG A 424 -12.95 3.61 12.12
C ARG A 424 -13.25 4.58 10.98
N TRP A 425 -13.32 4.05 9.77
CA TRP A 425 -13.50 4.78 8.52
C TRP A 425 -14.95 4.87 8.11
N LEU A 426 -15.88 4.36 8.92
CA LEU A 426 -17.28 4.23 8.54
C LEU A 426 -18.18 5.04 9.47
N TYR A 427 -19.32 5.44 8.94
CA TYR A 427 -20.45 5.90 9.73
C TYR A 427 -21.74 5.43 9.06
N ASP A 428 -22.78 5.25 9.88
CA ASP A 428 -24.09 4.85 9.39
C ASP A 428 -24.86 6.07 8.86
N SER A 429 -25.45 5.91 7.68
CA SER A 429 -26.30 6.92 7.05
C SER A 429 -27.63 6.28 6.62
N ARG A 430 -28.65 7.10 6.33
CA ARG A 430 -29.98 6.60 5.91
C ARG A 430 -29.96 5.70 4.66
N GLY A 431 -28.88 5.74 3.87
CA GLY A 431 -28.68 4.91 2.69
C GLY A 431 -27.56 3.86 2.84
N GLY A 432 -27.25 3.43 4.06
CA GLY A 432 -26.21 2.44 4.35
C GLY A 432 -24.91 3.04 4.88
N ARG A 433 -23.88 2.18 5.00
CA ARG A 433 -22.54 2.56 5.50
C ARG A 433 -21.83 3.45 4.49
N LYS A 434 -21.24 4.55 4.96
CA LYS A 434 -20.46 5.49 4.13
C LYS A 434 -19.07 5.74 4.71
N MET A 435 -18.14 6.14 3.83
CA MET A 435 -16.80 6.55 4.25
C MET A 435 -16.85 7.84 5.07
N ARG A 436 -16.36 7.77 6.30
CA ARG A 436 -16.11 8.91 7.19
C ARG A 436 -15.01 9.79 6.60
N HIS A 437 -15.26 11.10 6.59
CA HIS A 437 -14.21 12.05 6.23
C HIS A 437 -13.15 12.10 7.34
N VAL A 438 -11.90 11.83 6.99
CA VAL A 438 -10.73 12.03 7.85
C VAL A 438 -9.83 13.06 7.16
N PRO A 439 -9.45 14.16 7.83
CA PRO A 439 -8.57 15.16 7.24
C PRO A 439 -7.21 14.58 6.84
N SER A 440 -6.66 15.02 5.71
CA SER A 440 -5.36 14.53 5.19
C SER A 440 -4.18 14.82 6.11
N HIS A 441 -4.24 15.88 6.93
CA HIS A 441 -3.21 16.16 7.93
C HIS A 441 -3.31 15.24 9.17
N LYS A 442 -4.39 14.46 9.31
CA LYS A 442 -4.51 13.37 10.30
C LYS A 442 -4.19 12.00 9.67
N PHE A 443 -4.49 11.81 8.39
CA PHE A 443 -4.19 10.61 7.61
C PHE A 443 -3.34 10.95 6.38
N LEU A 444 -2.02 10.93 6.54
CA LEU A 444 -1.07 11.47 5.58
C LEU A 444 -0.53 10.42 4.57
N SER A 445 -1.11 9.22 4.48
CA SER A 445 -0.60 8.16 3.58
C SER A 445 -0.61 8.52 2.09
N PHE A 446 -1.36 9.56 1.71
CA PHE A 446 -1.37 10.15 0.37
C PHE A 446 -0.84 11.60 0.33
N ASN A 447 -0.11 12.03 1.35
CA ASN A 447 0.30 13.43 1.57
C ASN A 447 -0.91 14.40 1.65
N SER A 448 -0.61 15.70 1.77
CA SER A 448 -1.62 16.77 1.86
C SER A 448 -1.20 18.01 1.06
N GLY A 449 -2.14 18.92 0.85
CA GLY A 449 -1.92 20.21 0.18
C GLY A 449 -1.36 20.08 -1.24
N PRO A 450 -0.48 20.99 -1.69
CA PRO A 450 0.07 21.00 -3.05
C PRO A 450 0.88 19.74 -3.42
N ARG A 451 1.25 18.92 -2.43
CA ARG A 451 2.01 17.67 -2.59
C ARG A 451 1.15 16.42 -2.44
N MET A 452 -0.18 16.54 -2.39
CA MET A 452 -1.07 15.39 -2.36
C MET A 452 -0.80 14.44 -3.55
N CYS A 453 -0.80 13.13 -3.29
CA CYS A 453 -0.55 12.10 -4.29
C CYS A 453 -1.52 12.23 -5.48
N PRO A 454 -1.03 12.34 -6.73
CA PRO A 454 -1.92 12.45 -7.89
C PRO A 454 -2.61 11.11 -8.20
N GLY A 455 -1.94 10.00 -7.88
CA GLY A 455 -2.44 8.65 -8.13
C GLY A 455 -3.34 8.09 -7.04
N LYS A 456 -3.80 8.89 -6.06
CA LYS A 456 -4.60 8.40 -4.92
C LYS A 456 -5.80 7.55 -5.37
N ASN A 457 -6.63 8.08 -6.27
CA ASN A 457 -7.84 7.40 -6.72
C ASN A 457 -7.52 6.16 -7.57
N ILE A 458 -6.46 6.24 -8.40
CA ILE A 458 -5.99 5.11 -9.23
C ILE A 458 -5.47 3.98 -8.35
N ALA A 459 -4.64 4.27 -7.35
CA ALA A 459 -4.10 3.28 -6.43
C ALA A 459 -5.22 2.58 -5.64
N VAL A 460 -6.19 3.34 -5.13
CA VAL A 460 -7.35 2.76 -4.43
C VAL A 460 -8.19 1.89 -5.36
N MET A 461 -8.44 2.33 -6.58
CA MET A 461 -9.14 1.55 -7.60
C MET A 461 -8.42 0.23 -7.89
N GLN A 462 -7.12 0.26 -8.19
CA GLN A 462 -6.32 -0.94 -8.46
C GLN A 462 -6.33 -1.90 -7.27
N MET A 463 -6.11 -1.39 -6.05
CA MET A 463 -6.16 -2.21 -4.84
C MET A 463 -7.53 -2.85 -4.63
N LYS A 464 -8.63 -2.14 -4.93
CA LYS A 464 -9.98 -2.70 -4.81
C LYS A 464 -10.26 -3.78 -5.84
N ILE A 465 -9.85 -3.61 -7.10
CA ILE A 465 -9.96 -4.63 -8.16
C ILE A 465 -9.23 -5.90 -7.73
N ILE A 466 -7.97 -5.78 -7.30
CA ILE A 466 -7.14 -6.90 -6.88
C ILE A 466 -7.72 -7.58 -5.63
N ALA A 467 -8.05 -6.80 -4.60
CA ALA A 467 -8.53 -7.33 -3.33
C ALA A 467 -9.90 -8.00 -3.46
N ALA A 468 -10.83 -7.43 -4.22
CA ALA A 468 -12.15 -8.02 -4.45
C ALA A 468 -12.03 -9.41 -5.08
N ALA A 469 -11.22 -9.53 -6.14
CA ALA A 469 -10.99 -10.79 -6.83
C ALA A 469 -10.31 -11.84 -5.92
N VAL A 470 -9.29 -11.45 -5.15
CA VAL A 470 -8.57 -12.40 -4.29
C VAL A 470 -9.43 -12.85 -3.09
N VAL A 471 -10.07 -11.90 -2.39
CA VAL A 471 -10.85 -12.20 -1.17
C VAL A 471 -12.08 -13.05 -1.47
N TRP A 472 -12.70 -12.84 -2.63
CA TRP A 472 -13.84 -13.65 -3.05
C TRP A 472 -13.44 -15.10 -3.34
N ASN A 473 -12.40 -15.29 -4.15
CA ASN A 473 -12.06 -16.61 -4.70
C ASN A 473 -11.20 -17.47 -3.77
N PHE A 474 -10.47 -16.87 -2.82
CA PHE A 474 -9.47 -17.60 -2.03
C PHE A 474 -9.54 -17.30 -0.53
N ASP A 475 -9.22 -18.31 0.26
CA ASP A 475 -8.83 -18.19 1.66
C ASP A 475 -7.30 -18.16 1.74
N LEU A 476 -6.76 -17.15 2.41
CA LEU A 476 -5.31 -16.93 2.53
C LEU A 476 -4.85 -17.18 3.97
N GLU A 477 -3.86 -18.06 4.11
CA GLU A 477 -3.31 -18.52 5.38
C GLU A 477 -1.83 -18.14 5.48
N VAL A 478 -1.45 -17.44 6.56
CA VAL A 478 -0.04 -17.12 6.81
C VAL A 478 0.67 -18.36 7.38
N VAL A 479 1.82 -18.71 6.83
CA VAL A 479 2.61 -19.83 7.37
C VAL A 479 3.11 -19.47 8.77
N GLU A 480 2.92 -20.36 9.74
CA GLU A 480 3.25 -20.13 11.15
C GLU A 480 4.76 -19.93 11.39
N GLY A 481 5.10 -19.25 12.50
CA GLY A 481 6.49 -19.09 12.97
C GLY A 481 7.30 -18.01 12.25
N GLN A 482 6.69 -17.23 11.35
CA GLN A 482 7.36 -16.15 10.63
C GLN A 482 7.33 -14.82 11.41
N ALA A 483 8.45 -14.10 11.41
CA ALA A 483 8.49 -12.73 11.93
C ALA A 483 8.12 -11.72 10.84
N VAL A 484 6.90 -11.17 10.92
CA VAL A 484 6.41 -10.15 9.98
C VAL A 484 6.75 -8.76 10.52
N VAL A 485 7.90 -8.24 10.10
CA VAL A 485 8.42 -6.93 10.54
C VAL A 485 8.81 -6.05 9.36
N PRO A 486 8.70 -4.71 9.49
CA PRO A 486 9.14 -3.80 8.44
C PRO A 486 10.64 -3.91 8.15
N LYS A 487 10.97 -3.71 6.88
CA LYS A 487 12.34 -3.54 6.38
C LYS A 487 12.83 -2.12 6.65
N LEU A 488 14.14 -1.96 6.83
CA LEU A 488 14.77 -0.65 6.80
C LEU A 488 14.95 -0.19 5.35
N SER A 489 13.96 0.54 4.84
CA SER A 489 13.95 1.17 3.53
C SER A 489 13.08 2.43 3.58
N CYS A 490 13.17 3.31 2.58
CA CYS A 490 12.21 4.41 2.41
C CYS A 490 10.77 3.91 2.27
N LEU A 491 10.61 2.65 1.83
CA LEU A 491 9.32 1.97 1.74
C LEU A 491 9.15 1.01 2.92
N LEU A 492 7.96 0.96 3.49
CA LEU A 492 7.61 0.06 4.59
C LEU A 492 7.34 -1.38 4.12
N GLN A 493 8.23 -1.95 3.31
CA GLN A 493 8.20 -3.35 2.87
C GLN A 493 8.36 -4.32 4.04
N MET A 494 7.94 -5.58 3.90
CA MET A 494 8.25 -6.61 4.90
C MET A 494 9.72 -7.06 4.71
N LYS A 495 10.48 -7.19 5.80
CA LYS A 495 11.92 -7.45 5.75
C LYS A 495 12.27 -8.77 5.06
N ASN A 496 11.50 -9.82 5.34
CA ASN A 496 11.70 -11.17 4.82
C ASN A 496 10.54 -11.62 3.93
N GLY A 497 9.70 -10.67 3.47
CA GLY A 497 8.41 -11.01 2.88
C GLY A 497 7.46 -11.68 3.88
N VAL A 498 6.42 -12.33 3.36
CA VAL A 498 5.55 -13.22 4.15
C VAL A 498 5.14 -14.42 3.30
N MET A 499 5.47 -15.62 3.78
CA MET A 499 5.05 -16.86 3.14
C MET A 499 3.59 -17.14 3.49
N VAL A 500 2.78 -17.44 2.47
CA VAL A 500 1.36 -17.74 2.62
C VAL A 500 1.01 -19.01 1.84
N LYS A 501 -0.04 -19.68 2.28
CA LYS A 501 -0.75 -20.70 1.51
C LYS A 501 -2.12 -20.15 1.15
N ILE A 502 -2.71 -20.68 0.09
CA ILE A 502 -4.08 -20.34 -0.29
C ILE A 502 -4.89 -21.60 -0.54
N ALA A 503 -6.19 -21.49 -0.32
CA ALA A 503 -7.19 -22.48 -0.67
C ALA A 503 -8.31 -21.81 -1.48
N GLN A 504 -8.98 -22.56 -2.35
CA GLN A 504 -10.20 -22.07 -2.99
C GLN A 504 -11.31 -21.87 -1.95
N ASN A 505 -12.06 -20.78 -2.08
CA ASN A 505 -13.24 -20.53 -1.28
C ASN A 505 -14.43 -21.34 -1.82
N PHE A 506 -14.82 -22.40 -1.13
CA PHE A 506 -15.94 -23.27 -1.54
C PHE A 506 -17.30 -22.54 -1.57
N GLN A 507 -17.51 -21.47 -0.79
CA GLN A 507 -18.75 -20.68 -0.88
C GLN A 507 -18.85 -19.92 -2.21
N ALA A 508 -17.73 -19.46 -2.76
CA ALA A 508 -17.71 -18.85 -4.09
C ALA A 508 -18.13 -19.88 -5.15
N MET A 509 -17.64 -21.13 -5.09
CA MET A 509 -18.08 -22.20 -6.00
C MET A 509 -19.56 -22.54 -5.84
N THR A 510 -20.08 -22.60 -4.61
CA THR A 510 -21.45 -23.06 -4.34
C THR A 510 -22.50 -22.00 -4.70
N MET A 511 -22.21 -20.70 -4.55
CA MET A 511 -23.13 -19.64 -4.98
C MET A 511 -23.23 -19.54 -6.50
N ILE A 512 -22.13 -19.75 -7.23
CA ILE A 512 -22.15 -19.83 -8.71
C ILE A 512 -23.07 -20.95 -9.17
N MET A 513 -22.95 -22.16 -8.58
CA MET A 513 -23.81 -23.29 -8.94
C MET A 513 -25.29 -23.02 -8.67
N HIS A 514 -25.65 -22.29 -7.60
CA HIS A 514 -27.05 -21.96 -7.32
C HIS A 514 -27.61 -20.89 -8.26
N ASP A 515 -26.82 -19.87 -8.61
CA ASP A 515 -27.24 -18.81 -9.53
C ASP A 515 -27.36 -19.34 -10.97
N GLU A 516 -26.45 -20.23 -11.39
CA GLU A 516 -26.54 -20.94 -12.67
C GLU A 516 -27.78 -21.86 -12.74
N ILE A 517 -28.13 -22.56 -11.64
CA ILE A 517 -29.37 -23.34 -11.56
C ILE A 517 -30.58 -22.41 -11.62
N ALA A 518 -30.56 -21.27 -10.92
CA ALA A 518 -31.65 -20.29 -10.95
C ALA A 518 -31.82 -19.68 -12.35
N GLN A 519 -30.72 -19.36 -13.03
CA GLN A 519 -30.70 -18.80 -14.38
C GLN A 519 -31.12 -19.82 -15.44
N GLN A 520 -30.67 -21.08 -15.35
CA GLN A 520 -31.19 -22.18 -16.19
C GLN A 520 -32.68 -22.45 -15.96
N VAL A 521 -33.16 -22.35 -14.73
CA VAL A 521 -34.59 -22.49 -14.42
C VAL A 521 -35.38 -21.33 -15.03
N ASN A 522 -34.84 -20.10 -14.97
CA ASN A 522 -35.49 -18.91 -15.50
C ASN A 522 -35.50 -18.89 -17.04
N ASP A 523 -34.38 -19.25 -17.69
CA ASP A 523 -34.27 -19.36 -19.15
C ASP A 523 -35.20 -20.46 -19.70
N LYS A 524 -35.33 -21.59 -18.98
CA LYS A 524 -36.30 -22.64 -19.32
C LYS A 524 -37.75 -22.20 -19.09
N ALA A 525 -38.02 -21.37 -18.08
CA ALA A 525 -39.34 -20.80 -17.85
C ALA A 525 -39.72 -19.79 -18.95
N GLU A 526 -38.78 -18.95 -19.40
CA GLU A 526 -38.99 -18.03 -20.53
C GLU A 526 -39.18 -18.78 -21.86
N GLN A 527 -38.38 -19.83 -22.13
CA GLN A 527 -38.57 -20.68 -23.32
C GLN A 527 -39.91 -21.44 -23.29
N ALA A 528 -40.41 -21.82 -22.12
CA ALA A 528 -41.73 -22.43 -21.96
C ALA A 528 -42.90 -21.44 -22.14
N LEU A 529 -42.65 -20.13 -21.97
CA LEU A 529 -43.64 -19.07 -22.26
C LEU A 529 -43.66 -18.65 -23.73
N ILE A 530 -42.68 -19.06 -24.54
CA ILE A 530 -42.64 -18.84 -25.99
C ILE A 530 -43.08 -20.13 -26.70
N VAL A 531 -44.35 -20.49 -26.54
CA VAL A 531 -45.02 -21.45 -27.44
C VAL A 531 -45.89 -20.64 -28.40
N PRO A 532 -45.76 -20.77 -29.73
CA PRO A 532 -46.60 -20.02 -30.65
C PRO A 532 -48.04 -20.55 -30.57
N GLN A 533 -49.01 -19.65 -30.44
CA GLN A 533 -50.41 -19.97 -30.74
C GLN A 533 -50.52 -20.39 -32.22
N VAL A 534 -50.54 -21.69 -32.46
CA VAL A 534 -51.03 -22.27 -33.72
C VAL A 534 -52.42 -22.80 -33.42
N GLY A 535 -53.42 -22.12 -33.97
CA GLY A 535 -54.80 -22.57 -33.94
C GLY A 535 -54.98 -23.84 -34.75
N MET A 536 -55.61 -24.85 -34.16
CA MET A 536 -56.35 -25.89 -34.86
C MET A 536 -57.58 -26.25 -34.03
N ASP A 537 -58.75 -26.08 -34.65
CA ASP A 537 -60.02 -26.63 -34.23
C ASP A 537 -60.00 -28.17 -34.28
N PHE A 538 -60.61 -28.82 -33.28
CA PHE A 538 -61.79 -29.70 -33.40
C PHE A 538 -61.98 -30.53 -32.12
N ASP A 539 -63.24 -30.60 -31.68
CA ASP A 539 -63.77 -31.38 -30.56
C ASP A 539 -63.42 -32.88 -30.59
N PHE A 540 -63.14 -33.49 -29.42
CA PHE A 540 -63.75 -34.74 -28.88
C PHE A 540 -63.07 -35.17 -27.53
N ILE A 541 -63.91 -35.62 -26.58
CA ILE A 541 -63.77 -36.02 -25.15
C ILE A 541 -63.01 -37.39 -24.95
N PRO A 542 -62.59 -37.98 -23.76
CA PRO A 542 -62.66 -37.63 -22.29
C PRO A 542 -61.40 -37.88 -21.39
N PHE A 543 -61.48 -37.36 -20.14
CA PHE A 543 -61.02 -37.88 -18.82
C PHE A 543 -59.81 -38.86 -18.75
N THR A 544 -58.70 -38.46 -18.12
CA THR A 544 -58.09 -39.10 -16.92
C THR A 544 -56.79 -38.41 -16.46
N MET A 545 -56.53 -38.49 -15.15
CA MET A 545 -55.27 -38.21 -14.42
C MET A 545 -54.92 -36.76 -14.08
N LEU A 546 -55.65 -36.24 -13.09
CA LEU A 546 -55.15 -35.28 -12.11
C LEU A 546 -54.94 -36.05 -10.80
N LEU A 547 -53.78 -36.69 -10.64
CA LEU A 547 -53.25 -37.15 -9.34
C LEU A 547 -51.78 -37.61 -9.51
N ASN A 548 -50.95 -37.28 -8.51
CA ASN A 548 -49.55 -37.69 -8.29
C ASN A 548 -48.50 -36.89 -9.11
N CYS A 549 -47.50 -36.20 -8.54
CA CYS A 549 -46.70 -36.53 -7.37
C CYS A 549 -46.26 -35.27 -6.60
N THR A 550 -46.80 -35.08 -5.41
CA THR A 550 -46.11 -34.43 -4.29
C THR A 550 -45.81 -35.54 -3.30
N LEU A 551 -44.62 -36.13 -3.31
CA LEU A 551 -44.15 -37.05 -2.27
C LEU A 551 -42.63 -37.23 -2.43
N LEU A 552 -41.86 -36.72 -1.47
CA LEU A 552 -40.71 -37.38 -0.82
C LEU A 552 -40.03 -36.40 0.15
N LEU A 553 -40.60 -36.30 1.36
CA LEU A 553 -39.85 -36.09 2.59
C LEU A 553 -40.31 -37.20 3.56
N PRO A 554 -39.39 -37.92 4.24
CA PRO A 554 -39.78 -38.87 5.27
C PRO A 554 -39.97 -38.17 6.61
N SER A 555 -41.10 -38.49 7.25
CA SER A 555 -41.52 -38.00 8.56
C SER A 555 -41.27 -39.02 9.67
N GLY A 556 -41.00 -38.50 10.87
CA GLY A 556 -41.20 -39.15 12.16
C GLY A 556 -40.64 -38.26 13.28
N LEU A 557 -41.27 -38.01 14.43
CA LEU A 557 -42.52 -38.48 15.04
C LEU A 557 -42.84 -37.51 16.21
N CYS A 558 -44.13 -37.30 16.46
CA CYS A 558 -44.80 -36.96 17.73
C CYS A 558 -44.54 -35.65 18.53
N SER A 559 -45.68 -35.00 18.79
CA SER A 559 -46.09 -33.79 19.54
C SER A 559 -46.00 -33.92 21.10
N PRO A 560 -46.53 -32.99 21.95
CA PRO A 560 -47.10 -31.64 21.75
C PRO A 560 -46.51 -30.54 22.67
N SER A 561 -46.83 -29.27 22.39
CA SER A 561 -46.65 -28.14 23.31
C SER A 561 -47.75 -28.08 24.40
N PRO A 562 -47.55 -27.28 25.46
CA PRO A 562 -48.54 -26.20 25.67
C PRO A 562 -47.93 -24.85 26.14
N THR A 563 -48.35 -23.79 25.45
CA THR A 563 -48.78 -22.45 25.93
C THR A 563 -48.06 -21.69 27.07
N GLN A 564 -47.46 -20.55 26.67
CA GLN A 564 -47.53 -19.16 27.23
C GLN A 564 -46.95 -18.82 28.64
N PRO A 565 -46.70 -17.53 28.99
CA PRO A 565 -46.55 -16.29 28.20
C PRO A 565 -45.32 -15.42 28.57
N LEU A 566 -45.14 -14.34 27.79
CA LEU A 566 -44.23 -13.19 27.95
C LEU A 566 -44.12 -12.61 29.37
N ARG A 567 -42.91 -12.20 29.77
CA ARG A 567 -42.66 -11.21 30.84
C ARG A 567 -41.83 -10.01 30.31
N PRO A 568 -42.11 -8.77 30.79
CA PRO A 568 -41.53 -7.52 30.31
C PRO A 568 -40.18 -7.19 30.98
N PRO A 569 -39.41 -6.19 30.47
CA PRO A 569 -38.10 -5.83 31.01
C PRO A 569 -38.20 -5.00 32.30
N PRO A 570 -37.18 -5.04 33.19
CA PRO A 570 -37.17 -4.22 34.39
C PRO A 570 -36.80 -2.76 34.09
N LYS A 571 -37.53 -1.85 34.75
CA LYS A 571 -37.35 -0.40 34.77
C LYS A 571 -36.08 0.01 35.56
N ALA A 572 -35.47 1.10 35.10
CA ALA A 572 -34.45 1.87 35.81
C ALA A 572 -34.99 2.53 37.10
N PRO A 573 -34.14 2.82 38.09
CA PRO A 573 -34.43 3.80 39.12
C PRO A 573 -33.87 5.18 38.76
N ASP A 574 -34.76 6.17 38.74
CA ASP A 574 -34.47 7.60 38.85
C ASP A 574 -34.35 7.96 40.34
N ALA A 575 -33.25 8.61 40.73
CA ALA A 575 -33.14 9.31 42.00
C ALA A 575 -32.18 10.51 41.85
N ARG A 576 -32.81 11.68 41.89
CA ARG A 576 -32.26 13.03 41.96
C ARG A 576 -31.28 13.21 43.14
N GLY A 577 -30.22 13.98 42.86
CA GLY A 577 -29.90 15.22 43.58
C GLY A 577 -29.05 15.13 44.84
N GLN A 578 -27.83 15.69 44.78
CA GLN A 578 -27.36 16.63 45.79
C GLN A 578 -26.17 17.47 45.27
N GLU A 579 -26.33 18.78 45.36
CA GLU A 579 -25.32 19.82 45.19
C GLU A 579 -24.28 19.76 46.33
N ARG A 580 -23.00 19.91 46.00
CA ARG A 580 -22.05 20.88 46.58
C ARG A 580 -20.75 20.93 45.80
#